data_AF-A0A974XBE2-F1
#
_entry.id   AF-A0A974XBE2-F1
#
_cell.length_a   1.000
_cell.length_b   1.000
_cell.length_c   1.000
_cell.angle_alpha   90.00
_cell.angle_beta   90.00
_cell.angle_gamma   90.00
#
_symmetry.space_group_name_H-M   'P 1'
#
loop_
_entity.id
_entity.type
_entity.pdbx_description
1 polymer ?
#
loop_
_entity_poly.entity_id
_entity_poly.type
_entity_poly.pdbx_seq_one_letter_code
_entity_poly.pdbx_strand_id
1 'polypeptide(L)'
;MNFLKRYSKYKCPNCSKYTISYWQKIKLVDYRYTYYCNECGGTIKLPLWHTLLYLLEIIAMIYAIVRFDLNSWQAILLGVLMLLFIWFVQLPFVPIKG
;
A
#
# COMPACT_ATOMS: atom_id res chain seq x y z
N MET A 1 0.66 -27.38 3.84
CA MET A 1 0.06 -26.02 4.00
C MET A 1 0.33 -25.46 5.40
N ASN A 2 1.57 -25.03 5.73
CA ASN A 2 1.85 -24.43 7.06
C ASN A 2 2.95 -23.34 7.05
N PHE A 3 3.24 -22.73 5.90
CA PHE A 3 4.29 -21.69 5.79
C PHE A 3 3.79 -20.25 6.00
N LEU A 4 2.47 -20.01 6.06
CA LEU A 4 1.87 -18.66 6.17
C LEU A 4 1.77 -18.11 7.61
N LYS A 5 2.21 -18.84 8.64
CA LYS A 5 2.00 -18.46 10.05
C LYS A 5 3.13 -17.59 10.65
N ARG A 6 4.30 -17.49 10.00
CA ARG A 6 5.51 -16.90 10.61
C ARG A 6 5.95 -15.54 10.05
N TYR A 7 5.40 -15.12 8.93
CA TYR A 7 5.50 -13.76 8.38
C TYR A 7 4.07 -13.23 8.39
N SER A 8 3.70 -12.03 8.82
CA SER A 8 4.22 -10.74 8.40
C SER A 8 3.50 -9.65 9.22
N LYS A 9 3.40 -9.83 10.54
CA LYS A 9 2.80 -8.77 11.35
C LYS A 9 3.77 -7.58 11.32
N TYR A 10 3.28 -6.39 11.02
CA TYR A 10 4.02 -5.15 11.04
C TYR A 10 4.01 -4.58 12.46
N LYS A 11 5.10 -3.88 12.79
CA LYS A 11 5.31 -3.26 14.09
C LYS A 11 4.38 -2.05 14.24
N CYS A 12 3.63 -2.00 15.35
CA CYS A 12 2.85 -0.82 15.71
C CYS A 12 3.80 0.34 16.08
N PRO A 13 3.62 1.55 15.53
CA PRO A 13 4.50 2.69 15.84
C PRO A 13 4.37 3.17 17.29
N ASN A 14 3.20 2.96 17.93
CA ASN A 14 2.94 3.46 19.29
C ASN A 14 3.45 2.51 20.39
N CYS A 15 3.11 1.21 20.32
CA CYS A 15 3.50 0.23 21.34
C CYS A 15 4.63 -0.72 20.94
N SER A 16 5.17 -0.59 19.73
CA SER A 16 6.25 -1.44 19.22
C SER A 16 5.94 -2.95 19.12
N LYS A 17 4.70 -3.38 19.41
CA LYS A 17 4.27 -4.78 19.27
C LYS A 17 3.88 -5.09 17.82
N TYR A 18 4.08 -6.34 17.40
CA TYR A 18 3.74 -6.80 16.06
C TYR A 18 2.26 -7.20 15.99
N THR A 19 1.38 -6.24 15.71
CA THR A 19 -0.08 -6.45 15.74
C THR A 19 -0.75 -6.37 14.36
N ILE A 20 -0.14 -5.71 13.38
CA ILE A 20 -0.81 -5.35 12.13
C ILE A 20 -0.54 -6.40 11.05
N SER A 21 -1.54 -7.10 10.54
CA SER A 21 -1.35 -8.02 9.41
C SER A 21 -1.11 -7.26 8.08
N TYR A 22 -0.53 -7.94 7.09
CA TYR A 22 -0.34 -7.34 5.76
C TYR A 22 -1.65 -6.88 5.12
N TRP A 23 -2.72 -7.67 5.25
CA TRP A 23 -4.06 -7.29 4.78
C TRP A 23 -4.62 -6.07 5.50
N GLN A 24 -4.35 -5.91 6.80
CA GLN A 24 -4.71 -4.69 7.51
C GLN A 24 -3.90 -3.50 6.99
N LYS A 25 -2.62 -3.68 6.67
CA LYS A 25 -1.78 -2.64 6.05
C LYS A 25 -2.30 -2.22 4.67
N ILE A 26 -2.73 -3.18 3.83
CA ILE A 26 -3.33 -2.88 2.52
C ILE A 26 -4.60 -2.04 2.68
N LYS A 27 -5.46 -2.34 3.66
CA LYS A 27 -6.67 -1.55 3.91
C LYS A 27 -6.38 -0.10 4.27
N LEU A 28 -5.22 0.18 4.88
CA LEU A 28 -4.79 1.54 5.22
C LEU A 28 -4.33 2.37 4.01
N VAL A 29 -4.20 1.78 2.82
CA VAL A 29 -3.96 2.52 1.55
C VAL A 29 -5.05 3.55 1.31
N ASP A 30 -6.29 3.20 1.66
CA ASP A 30 -7.38 4.14 1.66
C ASP A 30 -7.28 5.03 2.90
N TYR A 31 -7.13 6.34 2.65
CA TYR A 31 -6.96 7.38 3.66
C TYR A 31 -8.12 7.46 4.67
N ARG A 32 -9.29 6.92 4.32
CA ARG A 32 -10.47 6.87 5.21
C ARG A 32 -10.35 5.78 6.27
N TYR A 33 -9.55 4.75 6.02
CA TYR A 33 -9.40 3.64 6.95
C TYR A 33 -8.36 3.97 8.01
N THR A 34 -8.79 3.84 9.26
CA THR A 34 -7.93 3.88 10.43
C THR A 34 -7.96 2.51 11.10
N TYR A 35 -6.79 2.02 11.48
CA TYR A 35 -6.70 0.78 12.23
C TYR A 35 -6.36 1.11 13.69
N TYR A 36 -7.08 0.51 14.63
CA TYR A 36 -6.80 0.67 16.05
C TYR A 36 -5.95 -0.51 16.52
N CYS A 37 -4.86 -0.22 17.22
CA CYS A 37 -4.03 -1.26 17.82
C CYS A 37 -4.77 -1.89 19.02
N ASN A 38 -5.05 -3.19 18.96
CA ASN A 38 -5.72 -3.91 20.05
C ASN A 38 -4.94 -3.91 21.38
N GLU A 39 -3.62 -3.66 21.35
CA GLU A 39 -2.76 -3.71 22.54
C GLU A 39 -2.66 -2.37 23.28
N CYS A 40 -2.60 -1.25 22.55
CA CYS A 40 -2.38 0.07 23.14
C CYS A 40 -3.47 1.09 22.82
N GLY A 41 -4.50 0.71 22.06
CA GLY A 41 -5.57 1.61 21.61
C GLY A 41 -5.12 2.67 20.60
N GLY A 42 -3.83 2.74 20.27
CA GLY A 42 -3.27 3.72 19.36
C GLY A 42 -3.82 3.60 17.95
N THR A 43 -4.16 4.74 17.35
CA THR A 43 -4.56 4.82 15.94
C THR A 43 -3.37 4.60 15.02
N ILE A 44 -3.62 3.96 13.89
CA ILE A 44 -2.62 3.64 12.90
C ILE A 44 -3.13 4.08 11.53
N LYS A 45 -2.30 4.84 10.81
CA LYS A 45 -2.60 5.38 9.46
C LYS A 45 -1.35 5.32 8.57
N LEU A 46 -1.56 5.25 7.26
CA LEU A 46 -0.48 5.50 6.31
C LEU A 46 -0.18 7.00 6.21
N PRO A 47 1.08 7.38 5.94
CA PRO A 47 1.47 8.77 5.82
C PRO A 47 0.87 9.39 4.54
N LEU A 48 0.43 10.65 4.64
CA LEU A 48 -0.19 11.39 3.52
C LEU A 48 0.68 11.46 2.26
N TRP A 49 2.02 11.44 2.41
CA TRP A 49 2.93 11.45 1.26
C TRP A 49 2.76 10.21 0.38
N HIS A 50 2.32 9.07 0.93
CA HIS A 50 2.06 7.88 0.14
C HIS A 50 0.90 8.12 -0.83
N THR A 51 -0.14 8.84 -0.39
CA THR A 51 -1.26 9.23 -1.25
C THR A 51 -0.81 10.15 -2.38
N LEU A 52 0.10 11.09 -2.11
CA LEU A 52 0.69 11.95 -3.14
C LEU A 52 1.52 11.13 -4.15
N LEU A 53 2.29 10.17 -3.67
CA LEU A 53 3.11 9.30 -4.51
C LEU A 53 2.22 8.45 -5.43
N TYR A 54 1.15 7.86 -4.90
CA TYR A 54 0.15 7.12 -5.70
C TYR A 54 -0.51 8.02 -6.76
N LEU A 55 -0.85 9.26 -6.41
CA LEU A 55 -1.43 10.21 -7.36
C LEU A 55 -0.46 10.53 -8.52
N LEU A 56 0.82 10.74 -8.20
CA LEU A 56 1.86 11.00 -9.20
C LEU A 56 2.05 9.81 -10.15
N GLU A 57 1.98 8.58 -9.64
CA GLU A 57 2.08 7.37 -10.46
C GLU A 57 0.91 7.23 -11.43
N ILE A 58 -0.32 7.50 -10.97
CA ILE A 58 -1.51 7.50 -11.83
C ILE A 58 -1.37 8.56 -12.93
N ILE A 59 -0.91 9.77 -12.59
CA ILE A 59 -0.67 10.83 -13.58
C ILE A 59 0.41 10.41 -14.58
N ALA A 60 1.53 9.84 -14.12
CA ALA A 60 2.60 9.36 -14.97
C ALA A 60 2.13 8.23 -15.91
N MET A 61 1.27 7.33 -15.42
CA MET A 61 0.67 6.27 -16.23
C MET A 61 -0.23 6.85 -17.31
N ILE A 62 -1.12 7.80 -16.97
CA ILE A 62 -1.99 8.48 -17.95
C ILE A 62 -1.14 9.21 -18.99
N TYR A 63 -0.11 9.94 -18.54
CA TYR A 63 0.83 10.61 -19.43
C TYR A 63 1.50 9.63 -20.40
N ALA A 64 1.97 8.48 -19.92
CA ALA A 64 2.58 7.46 -20.76
C ALA A 64 1.59 6.89 -21.78
N ILE A 65 0.35 6.58 -21.37
CA ILE A 65 -0.69 6.07 -22.26
C ILE A 65 -0.95 7.06 -23.40
N VAL A 66 -1.12 8.34 -23.07
CA VAL A 66 -1.41 9.39 -24.07
C VAL A 66 -0.18 9.68 -24.94
N ARG A 67 1.02 9.72 -24.36
CA ARG A 67 2.24 10.12 -25.08
C ARG A 67 2.74 9.05 -26.04
N PHE A 68 2.60 7.78 -25.67
CA PHE A 68 3.06 6.64 -26.46
C PHE A 68 1.94 5.99 -27.28
N ASP A 69 0.73 6.55 -27.25
CA ASP A 69 -0.45 6.08 -27.99
C ASP A 69 -0.69 4.57 -27.79
N LEU A 70 -0.69 4.16 -26.52
CA LEU A 70 -0.76 2.74 -26.14
C LEU A 70 -2.14 2.16 -26.49
N ASN A 71 -2.15 0.99 -27.13
CA ASN A 71 -3.38 0.26 -27.38
C ASN A 71 -4.05 -0.20 -26.07
N SER A 72 -5.35 -0.47 -26.09
CA SER A 72 -6.13 -0.84 -24.90
C SER A 72 -5.50 -1.99 -24.10
N TRP A 73 -4.98 -3.01 -24.77
CA TRP A 73 -4.28 -4.13 -24.12
C TRP A 73 -2.99 -3.73 -23.42
N GLN A 74 -2.19 -2.85 -24.04
CA GLN A 74 -0.96 -2.33 -23.45
C GLN A 74 -1.25 -1.44 -22.23
N ALA A 75 -2.30 -0.61 -22.32
CA ALA A 75 -2.75 0.21 -21.20
C ALA A 75 -3.25 -0.65 -20.01
N ILE A 76 -4.02 -1.70 -20.28
CA ILE A 76 -4.46 -2.65 -19.24
C ILE A 76 -3.26 -3.35 -18.60
N LEU A 77 -2.33 -3.87 -19.41
CA LEU A 77 -1.14 -4.55 -18.90
C LEU A 77 -0.30 -3.60 -18.03
N LEU A 78 -0.11 -2.35 -18.47
CA LEU A 78 0.59 -1.32 -17.70
C LEU A 78 -0.11 -1.05 -16.35
N GLY A 79 -1.43 -0.91 -16.35
CA GLY A 79 -2.20 -0.72 -15.12
C GLY A 79 -2.08 -1.90 -14.14
N VAL A 80 -2.13 -3.14 -14.63
CA VAL A 80 -1.95 -4.34 -13.80
C VAL A 80 -0.53 -4.40 -13.23
N LEU A 81 0.49 -4.12 -14.05
CA LEU A 81 1.89 -4.08 -13.60
C LEU A 81 2.11 -3.01 -12.52
N MET A 82 1.50 -1.83 -12.69
CA MET A 82 1.59 -0.76 -11.71
C MET A 82 0.94 -1.14 -10.37
N LEU A 83 -0.24 -1.78 -10.41
CA LEU A 83 -0.89 -2.29 -9.19
C LEU A 83 -0.03 -3.33 -8.47
N LEU A 84 0.57 -4.27 -9.21
CA LEU A 84 1.49 -5.25 -8.65
C LEU A 84 2.73 -4.59 -8.06
N PHE A 85 3.29 -3.58 -8.72
CA PHE A 85 4.42 -2.81 -8.20
C PHE A 85 4.08 -2.11 -6.88
N ILE A 86 2.92 -1.43 -6.80
CA ILE A 86 2.47 -0.75 -5.58
C ILE A 86 2.29 -1.76 -4.44
N TRP A 87 1.69 -2.92 -4.71
CA TRP A 87 1.42 -3.95 -3.71
C TRP A 87 2.68 -4.66 -3.22
N PHE A 88 3.52 -5.13 -4.12
CA PHE A 88 4.63 -6.00 -3.76
C PHE A 88 5.94 -5.26 -3.54
N VAL A 89 6.12 -4.11 -4.18
CA VAL A 89 7.35 -3.32 -4.05
C VAL A 89 7.13 -2.19 -3.07
N GLN A 90 6.17 -1.30 -3.28
CA GLN A 90 6.08 -0.09 -2.45
C GLN A 90 5.51 -0.33 -1.06
N LEU A 91 4.33 -0.95 -0.98
CA LEU A 91 3.58 -1.12 0.26
C LEU A 91 4.38 -1.73 1.42
N PRO A 92 5.27 -2.73 1.20
CA PRO A 92 6.14 -3.25 2.24
C PRO A 92 7.04 -2.18 2.89
N PHE A 93 7.60 -1.25 2.09
CA PHE A 93 8.53 -0.23 2.56
C PHE A 93 7.85 1.04 3.10
N VAL A 94 6.57 1.26 2.82
CA VAL A 94 5.87 2.43 3.35
C VAL A 94 5.75 2.31 4.88
N PRO A 95 6.29 3.28 5.63
CA PRO A 95 6.26 3.26 7.08
C PRO A 95 4.83 3.52 7.56
N ILE A 96 4.46 2.86 8.64
CA ILE A 96 3.17 3.03 9.28
C ILE A 96 3.33 4.11 10.36
N LYS A 97 2.46 5.12 10.37
CA LYS A 97 2.44 6.17 11.40
C LYS A 97 1.23 5.98 12.33
N GLY A 98 1.34 6.45 13.57
CA GLY A 98 0.27 6.38 14.56
C GLY A 98 0.31 7.59 15.48
#